data_AF-A0A935KG88-F1
#
_entry.id   AF-A0A935KG88-F1
#
_cell.length_a   1.000
_cell.length_b   1.000
_cell.length_c   1.000
_cell.angle_alpha   90.00
_cell.angle_beta   90.00
_cell.angle_gamma   90.00
#
_symmetry.space_group_name_H-M   'P 1'
#
loop_
_entity.id
_entity.type
_entity.pdbx_description
1 polymer ?
#
loop_
_entity_poly.entity_id
_entity_poly.type
_entity_poly.pdbx_seq_one_letter_code
_entity_poly.pdbx_strand_id
1 'polypeptide(L)'
;MDTDTHAPRDTRDVRVAQSLLRLGARVVVSATLPLSDLIALAQQAAERDTMLTLRGASERSSADLERVAMAGRGHVTFDLSV
;
A
#
# COMPACT_ATOMS: atom_id res chain seq x y z
N MET A 1 -18.44 -20.20 6.08
CA MET A 1 -17.04 -20.22 5.57
C MET A 1 -17.13 -19.48 4.26
N ASP A 2 -16.98 -18.16 4.35
CA ASP A 2 -17.43 -17.21 3.34
C ASP A 2 -16.19 -16.50 2.81
N THR A 3 -15.48 -17.15 1.90
CA THR A 3 -14.16 -16.72 1.38
C THR A 3 -14.23 -16.02 0.03
N ASP A 4 -15.36 -15.44 -0.35
CA ASP A 4 -15.54 -14.91 -1.72
C ASP A 4 -16.41 -13.64 -1.75
N THR A 5 -15.87 -12.45 -1.42
CA THR A 5 -16.54 -11.18 -1.81
C THR A 5 -15.63 -9.95 -1.98
N HIS A 6 -14.39 -9.90 -1.49
CA HIS A 6 -13.62 -8.62 -1.48
C HIS A 6 -12.77 -8.33 -2.72
N ALA A 7 -12.40 -9.35 -3.50
CA ALA A 7 -11.42 -9.24 -4.60
C ALA A 7 -11.67 -8.12 -5.64
N PRO A 8 -12.88 -7.90 -6.20
CA PRO A 8 -13.06 -6.92 -7.27
C PRO A 8 -12.93 -5.46 -6.78
N ARG A 9 -13.18 -5.21 -5.50
CA ARG A 9 -13.07 -3.88 -4.89
C ARG A 9 -11.60 -3.54 -4.64
N ASP A 10 -10.84 -4.49 -4.10
CA ASP A 10 -9.40 -4.32 -3.84
C ASP A 10 -8.63 -4.02 -5.13
N THR A 11 -8.93 -4.72 -6.23
CA THR A 11 -8.28 -4.46 -7.53
C THR A 11 -8.62 -3.08 -8.08
N ARG A 12 -9.84 -2.57 -7.81
CA ARG A 12 -10.23 -1.21 -8.23
C ARG A 12 -9.48 -0.16 -7.42
N ASP A 13 -9.40 -0.33 -6.11
CA ASP A 13 -8.77 0.64 -5.21
C ASP A 13 -7.26 0.73 -5.47
N VAL A 14 -6.58 -0.38 -5.76
CA VAL A 14 -5.16 -0.40 -6.18
C VAL A 14 -4.95 0.40 -7.48
N ARG A 15 -5.80 0.20 -8.50
CA ARG A 15 -5.68 0.96 -9.77
C ARG A 15 -5.91 2.46 -9.59
N VAL A 16 -6.84 2.84 -8.71
CA VAL A 16 -7.08 4.25 -8.37
C VAL A 16 -5.87 4.83 -7.63
N ALA A 17 -5.36 4.14 -6.61
CA ALA A 17 -4.16 4.53 -5.87
C ALA A 17 -2.95 4.71 -6.80
N GLN A 18 -2.73 3.77 -7.73
CA GLN A 18 -1.68 3.90 -8.74
C GLN A 18 -1.86 5.14 -9.60
N SER A 19 -3.08 5.42 -10.06
CA SER A 19 -3.35 6.60 -10.88
C SER A 19 -3.11 7.91 -10.13
N LEU A 20 -3.50 7.98 -8.86
CA LEU A 20 -3.29 9.14 -8.00
C LEU A 20 -1.79 9.38 -7.71
N LEU A 21 -1.04 8.34 -7.36
CA LEU A 21 0.40 8.42 -7.15
C LEU A 21 1.13 8.89 -8.42
N ARG A 22 0.71 8.44 -9.62
CA ARG A 22 1.27 8.94 -10.90
C ARG A 22 1.05 10.44 -11.12
N LEU A 23 -0.04 10.98 -10.58
CA LEU A 23 -0.35 12.40 -10.60
C LEU A 23 0.32 13.18 -9.45
N GLY A 24 1.20 12.54 -8.67
CA GLY A 24 1.93 13.15 -7.56
C GLY A 24 1.15 13.24 -6.24
N ALA A 25 -0.08 12.72 -6.19
CA ALA A 25 -0.88 12.75 -4.98
C ALA A 25 -0.30 11.80 -3.91
N ARG A 26 -0.45 12.21 -2.64
CA ARG A 26 -0.20 11.32 -1.50
C ARG A 26 -1.42 10.44 -1.28
N VAL A 27 -1.20 9.14 -1.06
CA VAL A 27 -2.28 8.16 -0.99
C VAL A 27 -2.24 7.39 0.32
N VAL A 28 -3.41 7.15 0.91
CA VAL A 28 -3.59 6.25 2.04
C VAL A 28 -4.30 5.00 1.55
N VAL A 29 -3.76 3.82 1.88
CA VAL A 29 -4.38 2.52 1.57
C VAL A 29 -4.45 1.64 2.81
N SER A 30 -5.34 0.65 2.80
CA SER A 30 -5.36 -0.39 3.82
C SER A 30 -4.11 -1.28 3.71
N ALA A 31 -3.50 -1.62 4.85
CA ALA A 31 -2.45 -2.62 4.90
C ALA A 31 -2.98 -4.03 4.55
N THR A 32 -4.28 -4.27 4.54
CA THR A 32 -4.87 -5.58 4.17
C THR A 32 -4.78 -5.92 2.67
N LEU A 33 -4.47 -4.95 1.81
CA LEU A 33 -4.25 -5.18 0.37
C LEU A 33 -3.15 -6.22 0.12
N PRO A 34 -3.20 -7.04 -0.95
CA PRO A 34 -2.17 -8.02 -1.25
C PRO A 34 -0.74 -7.44 -1.19
N LEU A 35 0.20 -8.20 -0.63
CA LEU A 35 1.58 -7.71 -0.44
C LEU A 35 2.23 -7.26 -1.76
N SER A 36 1.96 -7.97 -2.85
CA SER A 36 2.45 -7.59 -4.20
C SER A 36 1.98 -6.20 -4.60
N ASP A 37 0.73 -5.86 -4.29
CA ASP A 37 0.15 -4.56 -4.62
C ASP A 37 0.74 -3.46 -3.74
N LEU A 38 0.96 -3.74 -2.45
CA LEU A 38 1.63 -2.81 -1.54
C LEU A 38 3.06 -2.51 -1.98
N ILE A 39 3.81 -3.53 -2.40
CA ILE A 39 5.17 -3.37 -2.95
C ILE A 39 5.13 -2.52 -4.21
N ALA A 40 4.20 -2.80 -5.14
CA ALA A 40 4.07 -2.03 -6.39
C ALA A 40 3.70 -0.56 -6.12
N LEU A 41 2.75 -0.30 -5.20
CA LEU A 41 2.37 1.05 -4.81
C LEU A 41 3.54 1.80 -4.14
N ALA A 42 4.31 1.13 -3.28
CA ALA A 42 5.46 1.72 -2.62
C ALA A 42 6.59 2.08 -3.60
N GLN A 43 6.90 1.19 -4.55
CA GLN A 43 7.83 1.47 -5.64
C GLN A 43 7.39 2.71 -6.43
N GLN A 44 6.10 2.77 -6.78
CA GLN A 44 5.57 3.89 -7.55
C GLN A 44 5.58 5.21 -6.77
N ALA A 45 5.34 5.19 -5.45
CA ALA A 45 5.45 6.37 -4.61
C ALA A 45 6.89 6.91 -4.63
N ALA A 46 7.88 6.02 -4.53
CA ALA A 46 9.29 6.37 -4.58
C ALA A 46 9.76 6.87 -5.96
N GLU A 47 9.23 6.30 -7.05
CA GLU A 47 9.51 6.78 -8.42
C GLU A 47 8.95 8.17 -8.70
N ARG A 48 7.87 8.55 -8.00
CA ARG A 48 7.16 9.81 -8.19
C ARG A 48 7.47 10.86 -7.13
N ASP A 49 8.43 10.58 -6.25
CA ASP A 49 8.79 11.45 -5.13
C ASP A 49 7.57 11.90 -4.31
N THR A 50 6.62 10.98 -4.10
CA THR A 50 5.39 11.22 -3.33
C THR A 50 5.33 10.28 -2.12
N MET A 51 4.21 10.25 -1.39
CA MET A 51 4.06 9.48 -0.16
C MET A 51 2.91 8.48 -0.23
N LEU A 52 3.19 7.24 0.17
CA LEU A 52 2.19 6.22 0.46
C LEU A 52 2.04 6.08 1.97
N THR A 53 0.80 5.99 2.47
CA THR A 53 0.53 5.66 3.88
C THR A 53 -0.22 4.34 3.95
N LEU A 54 0.27 3.41 4.76
CA LEU A 54 -0.40 2.15 5.07
C LEU A 54 -1.15 2.30 6.39
N ARG A 55 -2.48 2.27 6.34
CA ARG A 55 -3.34 2.26 7.52
C ARG A 55 -3.47 0.83 8.05
N GLY A 56 -3.40 0.66 9.37
CA GLY A 56 -3.49 -0.65 10.02
C GLY A 56 -2.25 -1.51 9.76
N ALA A 57 -1.06 -0.90 9.68
CA ALA A 57 0.17 -1.61 9.37
C ALA A 57 0.54 -2.64 10.46
N SER A 58 0.03 -2.47 11.70
CA SER A 58 0.15 -3.41 12.81
C SER A 58 -0.45 -4.79 12.54
N GLU A 59 -1.35 -4.93 11.54
CA GLU A 59 -1.93 -6.20 11.14
C GLU A 59 -0.98 -7.08 10.30
N ARG A 60 0.11 -6.51 9.77
CA ARG A 60 1.10 -7.23 8.97
C ARG A 60 2.29 -7.70 9.80
N SER A 61 2.94 -8.76 9.33
CA SER A 61 4.22 -9.21 9.88
C SER A 61 5.33 -8.17 9.65
N SER A 62 6.33 -8.13 10.53
CA SER A 62 7.49 -7.26 10.36
C SER A 62 8.21 -7.51 9.03
N ALA A 63 8.34 -8.77 8.61
CA ALA A 63 8.97 -9.14 7.34
C ALA A 63 8.22 -8.61 6.10
N ASP A 64 6.90 -8.49 6.17
CA ASP A 64 6.12 -7.84 5.10
C ASP A 64 6.35 -6.32 5.10
N LEU A 65 6.32 -5.69 6.27
CA LEU A 65 6.54 -4.25 6.41
C LEU A 65 7.93 -3.83 5.94
N GLU A 66 8.96 -4.62 6.27
CA GLU A 66 10.34 -4.42 5.80
C GLU A 66 10.43 -4.49 4.28
N ARG A 67 9.75 -5.45 3.64
CA ARG A 67 9.70 -5.56 2.16
C ARG A 67 9.06 -4.33 1.53
N VAL A 68 7.97 -3.84 2.09
CA VAL A 68 7.31 -2.62 1.59
C VAL A 68 8.19 -1.39 1.84
N ALA A 69 8.84 -1.29 2.99
CA ALA A 69 9.76 -0.19 3.33
C ALA A 69 10.96 -0.13 2.37
N MET A 70 11.59 -1.28 2.09
CA MET A 70 12.68 -1.39 1.12
C MET A 70 12.24 -0.97 -0.28
N ALA A 71 11.06 -1.42 -0.70
CA ALA A 71 10.48 -1.03 -1.99
C ALA A 71 10.22 0.47 -2.09
N GLY A 72 9.73 1.08 -1.01
CA GLY A 72 9.38 2.48 -0.91
C GLY A 72 10.54 3.44 -0.67
N ARG A 73 11.74 2.97 -0.28
CA ARG A 73 12.96 3.79 -0.14
C ARG A 73 12.76 5.10 0.66
N GLY A 74 11.94 5.05 1.72
CA GLY A 74 11.62 6.22 2.57
C GLY A 74 10.31 6.95 2.22
N HIS A 75 9.63 6.55 1.14
CA HIS A 75 8.36 7.15 0.67
C HIS A 75 7.11 6.43 1.20
N VAL A 76 7.23 5.72 2.32
CA VAL A 76 6.14 4.99 2.95
C VAL A 76 6.02 5.34 4.42
N THR A 77 4.83 5.72 4.85
CA THR A 77 4.45 5.91 6.25
C THR A 77 3.66 4.69 6.70
N PHE A 78 4.06 4.12 7.83
CA PHE A 78 3.38 2.98 8.44
C PHE A 78 2.60 3.47 9.65
N ASP A 79 1.28 3.43 9.57
CA ASP A 79 0.43 3.70 10.71
C ASP A 79 0.30 2.42 11.55
N LEU A 80 1.07 2.39 12.64
CA LEU A 80 1.11 1.29 13.61
C LEU A 80 0.09 1.45 14.74
N SER A 81 -0.76 2.49 14.69
CA SER A 81 -1.80 2.65 15.72
C SER A 81 -2.81 1.52 15.68
N VAL A 82 -3.38 1.22 16.85
CA VAL A 82 -4.41 0.20 17.11
C VAL A 82 -5.75 0.86 17.41
#